data_AF-A0A836PTQ0-F1
#
_entry.id   AF-A0A836PTQ0-F1
#
_cell.length_a   1.000
_cell.length_b   1.000
_cell.length_c   1.000
_cell.angle_alpha   90.00
_cell.angle_beta   90.00
_cell.angle_gamma   90.00
#
_symmetry.space_group_name_H-M   'P 1'
#
loop_
_entity.id
_entity.type
_entity.pdbx_description
1 polymer ?
#
loop_
_entity_poly.entity_id
_entity_poly.type
_entity_poly.pdbx_seq_one_letter_code
_entity_poly.pdbx_strand_id
1 'polypeptide(L)'
;MNELAKKFQILDSGSKEDKIRVLESLSQSNNPEIIRKMISMLNDPEIRVRGEAFSSLFLNKNDISEFLIRGLNSESYNDKGFLALVLANRSDSNAIPALELLTKDR
;
A
#
# COMPACT_ATOMS: atom_id res chain seq x y z
N MET A 1 15.44 -14.63 -14.38
CA MET A 1 14.37 -13.73 -13.86
C MET A 1 14.90 -13.07 -12.60
N ASN A 2 14.90 -11.73 -12.53
CA ASN A 2 15.38 -10.99 -11.34
C ASN A 2 14.53 -11.35 -10.11
N GLU A 3 15.16 -11.41 -8.92
CA GLU A 3 14.49 -11.70 -7.64
C GLU A 3 13.29 -10.76 -7.38
N LEU A 4 13.39 -9.47 -7.76
CA LEU A 4 12.27 -8.55 -7.66
C LEU A 4 11.09 -8.95 -8.56
N ALA A 5 11.38 -9.35 -9.80
CA ALA A 5 10.36 -9.78 -10.75
C ALA A 5 9.65 -11.06 -10.28
N LYS A 6 10.38 -11.99 -9.65
CA LYS A 6 9.79 -13.18 -9.01
C LYS A 6 8.83 -12.79 -7.88
N LYS A 7 9.24 -11.86 -7.01
CA LYS A 7 8.37 -11.35 -5.94
C LYS A 7 7.10 -10.71 -6.50
N PHE A 8 7.19 -9.92 -7.57
CA PHE A 8 6.02 -9.32 -8.20
C PHE A 8 5.10 -10.37 -8.82
N GLN A 9 5.66 -11.37 -9.50
CA GLN A 9 4.88 -12.50 -10.02
C GLN A 9 4.13 -13.23 -8.90
N ILE A 10 4.76 -13.44 -7.74
CA ILE A 10 4.08 -14.01 -6.56
C ILE A 10 2.94 -13.11 -6.07
N LEU A 11 3.15 -11.79 -6.03
CA LEU A 11 2.09 -10.85 -5.65
C LEU A 11 0.93 -10.84 -6.64
N ASP A 12 1.18 -11.09 -7.93
CA ASP A 12 0.15 -11.14 -8.96
C ASP A 12 -0.68 -12.43 -8.88
N SER A 13 -0.02 -13.59 -8.86
CA SER A 13 -0.67 -14.89 -9.09
C SER A 13 -0.36 -15.97 -8.05
N GLY A 14 0.40 -15.65 -7.00
CA GLY A 14 0.74 -16.59 -5.94
C GLY A 14 -0.45 -16.91 -5.02
N SER A 15 -0.27 -17.90 -4.15
CA SER A 15 -1.25 -18.20 -3.10
C SER A 15 -1.38 -17.03 -2.13
N LYS A 16 -2.52 -16.95 -1.43
CA LYS A 16 -2.74 -15.97 -0.35
C LYS A 16 -1.57 -15.94 0.64
N GLU A 17 -1.08 -17.12 1.03
CA GLU A 17 0.04 -17.30 1.96
C GLU A 17 1.39 -16.84 1.36
N ASP A 18 1.63 -17.09 0.07
CA ASP A 18 2.84 -16.60 -0.59
C ASP A 18 2.83 -15.07 -0.72
N LYS A 19 1.68 -14.48 -1.08
CA LYS A 19 1.49 -13.03 -1.18
C LYS A 19 1.79 -12.34 0.15
N ILE A 20 1.24 -12.86 1.24
CA ILE A 20 1.48 -12.35 2.60
C ILE A 20 2.97 -12.39 2.94
N ARG A 21 3.65 -13.54 2.74
CA ARG A 21 5.10 -13.67 2.99
C ARG A 21 5.93 -12.69 2.17
N VAL A 22 5.56 -12.46 0.92
CA VAL A 22 6.28 -11.50 0.07
C VAL A 22 6.07 -10.08 0.56
N LEU A 23 4.84 -9.67 0.88
CA LEU A 23 4.54 -8.35 1.45
C LEU A 23 5.32 -8.07 2.73
N GLU A 24 5.29 -9.01 3.68
CA GLU A 24 6.04 -8.92 4.94
C GLU A 24 7.54 -8.68 4.67
N SER A 25 8.12 -9.43 3.73
CA SER A 25 9.54 -9.30 3.33
C SER A 25 9.89 -7.96 2.67
N LEU A 26 8.90 -7.22 2.18
CA LEU A 26 9.06 -5.95 1.47
C LEU A 26 8.70 -4.73 2.33
N SER A 27 8.19 -4.94 3.55
CA SER A 27 7.62 -3.91 4.43
C SER A 27 8.55 -2.73 4.73
N GLN A 28 9.88 -2.91 4.70
CA GLN A 28 10.85 -1.85 4.95
C GLN A 28 11.54 -1.32 3.68
N SER A 29 11.05 -1.68 2.49
CA SER A 29 11.59 -1.15 1.24
C SER A 29 11.29 0.34 1.10
N ASN A 30 12.21 1.09 0.49
CA ASN A 30 11.98 2.45 0.00
C ASN A 30 11.97 2.51 -1.54
N ASN A 31 12.02 1.36 -2.22
CA ASN A 31 12.02 1.32 -3.68
C ASN A 31 10.63 1.73 -4.20
N PRO A 32 10.54 2.77 -5.06
CA PRO A 32 9.25 3.28 -5.55
C PRO A 32 8.37 2.22 -6.24
N GLU A 33 8.95 1.25 -6.94
CA GLU A 33 8.20 0.17 -7.59
C GLU A 33 7.58 -0.77 -6.55
N ILE A 34 8.33 -1.09 -5.49
CA ILE A 34 7.84 -1.92 -4.40
C ILE A 34 6.73 -1.19 -3.64
N ILE A 35 6.87 0.10 -3.35
CA ILE A 35 5.81 0.89 -2.70
C ILE A 35 4.54 0.89 -3.54
N ARG A 36 4.63 1.21 -4.84
CA ARG A 36 3.47 1.16 -5.75
C ARG A 36 2.84 -0.22 -5.81
N LYS A 37 3.66 -1.28 -5.82
CA LYS A 37 3.15 -2.64 -5.81
C LYS A 37 2.40 -2.96 -4.52
N MET A 38 2.94 -2.60 -3.35
CA MET A 38 2.25 -2.77 -2.06
C MET A 38 0.91 -2.00 -2.02
N ILE A 39 0.88 -0.77 -2.53
CA ILE A 39 -0.37 0.01 -2.64
C ILE A 39 -1.39 -0.75 -3.49
N SER A 40 -1.00 -1.31 -4.65
CA SER A 40 -1.94 -2.08 -5.49
C SER A 40 -2.52 -3.32 -4.78
N MET A 41 -1.82 -3.89 -3.80
CA MET A 41 -2.29 -5.04 -3.03
C MET A 41 -3.39 -4.67 -2.02
N LEU A 42 -3.67 -3.38 -1.78
CA LEU A 42 -4.84 -2.94 -1.01
C LEU A 42 -6.17 -3.24 -1.72
N ASN A 43 -6.13 -3.57 -3.02
CA ASN A 43 -7.29 -4.04 -3.81
C ASN A 43 -7.28 -5.55 -4.07
N ASP A 44 -6.36 -6.33 -3.46
CA ASP A 44 -6.34 -7.78 -3.69
C ASP A 44 -7.69 -8.41 -3.31
N PRO A 45 -8.21 -9.40 -4.08
CA PRO A 45 -9.48 -10.05 -3.76
C PRO A 45 -9.50 -10.68 -2.36
N GLU A 46 -8.35 -11.16 -1.86
CA GLU A 46 -8.28 -11.73 -0.51
C GLU A 46 -8.10 -10.67 0.57
N ILE A 47 -9.06 -10.62 1.49
CA ILE A 47 -9.08 -9.68 2.61
C ILE A 47 -7.83 -9.75 3.49
N ARG A 48 -7.25 -10.95 3.64
CA ARG A 48 -6.02 -11.15 4.43
C ARG A 48 -4.80 -10.56 3.72
N VAL A 49 -4.76 -10.59 2.38
CA VAL A 49 -3.68 -9.96 1.61
C VAL A 49 -3.78 -8.44 1.71
N ARG A 50 -5.00 -7.89 1.62
CA ARG A 50 -5.23 -6.45 1.85
C ARG A 50 -4.75 -6.01 3.23
N GLY A 51 -5.06 -6.78 4.28
CA GLY A 51 -4.62 -6.50 5.64
C GLY A 51 -3.10 -6.53 5.82
N GLU A 52 -2.41 -7.44 5.13
CA GLU A 52 -0.94 -7.48 5.13
C GLU A 52 -0.34 -6.31 4.35
N ALA A 53 -0.94 -5.93 3.21
CA ALA A 53 -0.50 -4.76 2.44
C ALA A 53 -0.63 -3.47 3.26
N PHE A 54 -1.76 -3.31 3.96
CA PHE A 54 -1.96 -2.24 4.94
C PHE A 54 -0.86 -2.25 6.01
N SER A 55 -0.63 -3.38 6.67
CA SER A 55 0.36 -3.52 7.75
C SER A 55 1.77 -3.20 7.26
N SER A 56 2.13 -3.68 6.07
CA SER A 56 3.43 -3.43 5.44
C SER A 56 3.66 -1.95 5.15
N LEU A 57 2.65 -1.22 4.65
CA LEU A 57 2.74 0.22 4.40
C LEU A 57 2.74 1.05 5.70
N PHE A 58 1.92 0.65 6.67
CA PHE A 58 1.85 1.29 7.98
C PHE A 58 3.17 1.16 8.75
N LEU A 59 3.75 -0.04 8.81
CA LEU A 59 4.98 -0.32 9.56
C LEU A 59 6.26 0.12 8.85
N ASN A 60 6.19 0.57 7.59
CA ASN A 60 7.35 1.02 6.82
C ASN A 60 7.95 2.28 7.46
N LYS A 61 9.22 2.26 7.87
CA LYS A 61 9.83 3.41 8.56
C LYS A 61 10.41 4.49 7.63
N ASN A 62 10.35 4.28 6.31
CA ASN A 62 10.86 5.23 5.34
C ASN A 62 9.83 6.34 5.06
N ASP A 63 10.31 7.46 4.50
CA ASP A 63 9.43 8.49 3.94
C ASP A 63 8.86 8.02 2.60
N ILE A 64 7.64 7.49 2.68
CA ILE A 64 6.85 7.05 1.53
C ILE A 64 5.56 7.88 1.38
N SER A 65 5.43 8.94 2.17
CA SER A 65 4.21 9.74 2.33
C SER A 65 3.71 10.29 0.99
N GLU A 66 4.61 10.73 0.11
CA GLU A 66 4.27 11.22 -1.23
C GLU A 66 3.56 10.15 -2.10
N PHE A 67 4.00 8.89 -2.05
CA PHE A 67 3.35 7.80 -2.79
C PHE A 67 1.95 7.53 -2.27
N LEU A 68 1.79 7.54 -0.95
CA LEU A 68 0.52 7.32 -0.27
C LEU A 68 -0.48 8.44 -0.57
N ILE A 69 -0.04 9.70 -0.47
CA ILE A 69 -0.86 10.89 -0.78
C ILE A 69 -1.32 10.87 -2.24
N ARG A 70 -0.40 10.59 -3.19
CA ARG A 70 -0.77 10.49 -4.60
C ARG A 70 -1.79 9.39 -4.86
N GLY A 71 -1.73 8.29 -4.10
CA GLY A 71 -2.68 7.19 -4.20
C GLY A 71 -4.11 7.54 -3.77
N LEU A 72 -4.32 8.61 -2.98
CA LEU A 72 -5.65 9.10 -2.63
C LEU A 72 -6.46 9.60 -3.85
N ASN A 73 -5.81 9.83 -4.99
CA ASN A 73 -6.47 10.15 -6.26
C ASN A 73 -6.88 8.91 -7.07
N SER A 74 -6.70 7.69 -6.54
CA SER A 74 -7.16 6.45 -7.20
C SER A 74 -8.68 6.47 -7.41
N GLU A 75 -9.19 5.81 -8.45
CA GLU A 75 -10.64 5.63 -8.62
C GLU A 75 -11.22 4.58 -7.66
N SER A 76 -10.38 3.72 -7.07
CA SER A 76 -10.82 2.69 -6.13
C SER A 76 -11.12 3.27 -4.76
N TYR A 77 -12.37 3.13 -4.29
CA TYR A 77 -12.76 3.50 -2.93
C TYR A 77 -11.96 2.75 -1.85
N ASN A 78 -11.54 1.50 -2.13
CA ASN A 78 -10.70 0.73 -1.23
C ASN A 78 -9.32 1.36 -1.09
N ASP A 79 -8.69 1.76 -2.21
CA ASP A 79 -7.40 2.46 -2.17
C ASP A 79 -7.51 3.74 -1.35
N LYS A 80 -8.51 4.58 -1.64
CA LYS A 80 -8.72 5.84 -0.91
C LYS A 80 -8.87 5.61 0.59
N GLY A 81 -9.76 4.71 1.00
CA GLY A 81 -10.05 4.43 2.40
C GLY A 81 -8.85 3.84 3.15
N PHE A 82 -8.19 2.82 2.58
CA PHE A 82 -7.03 2.22 3.21
C PHE A 82 -5.84 3.17 3.26
N LEU A 83 -5.55 3.91 2.20
CA LEU A 83 -4.44 4.87 2.18
C LEU A 83 -4.69 6.01 3.16
N ALA A 84 -5.91 6.52 3.26
CA ALA A 84 -6.26 7.51 4.27
C ALA A 84 -6.00 6.98 5.69
N LEU A 85 -6.36 5.72 5.95
CA LEU A 85 -6.11 5.07 7.22
C LEU A 85 -4.61 4.83 7.48
N VAL A 86 -3.83 4.44 6.47
CA VAL A 86 -2.38 4.27 6.58
C VAL A 86 -1.72 5.61 6.94
N LEU A 87 -2.04 6.67 6.20
CA LEU A 87 -1.50 8.02 6.42
C LEU A 87 -1.82 8.53 7.84
N ALA A 88 -3.06 8.34 8.29
CA ALA A 88 -3.47 8.72 9.64
C ALA A 88 -2.69 7.94 10.72
N ASN A 89 -2.56 6.62 10.58
CA ASN A 89 -1.84 5.79 11.56
C ASN A 89 -0.32 6.04 11.57
N ARG A 90 0.26 6.43 10.43
CA ARG A 90 1.68 6.84 10.34
C ARG A 90 1.96 8.23 10.91
N SER A 91 0.91 9.01 11.20
CA SER A 91 1.02 10.42 11.59
C SER A 91 1.70 11.29 10.51
N ASP A 92 1.48 10.96 9.23
CA ASP A 92 2.01 11.70 8.08
C ASP A 92 1.27 13.05 7.96
N SER A 93 1.64 14.03 8.79
CA SER A 93 0.96 15.33 8.89
C SER A 93 0.96 16.16 7.60
N ASN A 94 1.90 15.90 6.69
CA ASN A 94 1.91 16.47 5.34
C ASN A 94 0.74 16.00 4.47
N ALA A 95 0.03 14.93 4.85
CA ALA A 95 -1.16 14.44 4.16
C ALA A 95 -2.45 15.14 4.57
N ILE A 96 -2.46 15.96 5.64
CA ILE A 96 -3.68 16.62 6.14
C ILE A 96 -4.45 17.35 5.03
N PRO A 97 -3.83 18.18 4.15
CA PRO A 97 -4.58 18.85 3.09
C PRO A 97 -5.26 17.88 2.12
N ALA A 98 -4.61 16.76 1.80
CA ALA A 98 -5.18 15.75 0.91
C ALA A 98 -6.33 14.99 1.59
N LEU A 99 -6.21 14.69 2.88
CA LEU A 99 -7.27 14.06 3.67
C LEU A 99 -8.49 14.98 3.84
N GLU A 100 -8.28 16.29 4.04
CA GLU A 100 -9.38 17.27 4.06
C GLU A 100 -10.14 17.32 2.74
N LEU A 101 -9.42 17.29 1.61
CA LEU A 101 -10.04 17.23 0.28
C LEU A 101 -10.86 15.94 0.10
N LEU A 102 -10.36 14.81 0.58
CA LEU A 102 -11.05 13.52 0.50
C LEU A 102 -12.40 13.53 1.24
N THR A 103 -12.58 14.32 2.29
CA THR A 103 -13.89 14.46 2.98
C THR A 103 -14.99 15.09 2.12
N LYS A 104 -14.61 15.70 0.99
CA LYS A 104 -15.52 16.33 0.03
C LYS A 104 -15.74 15.47 -1.22
N ASP A 105 -15.11 14.30 -1.27
CA ASP A 105 -15.28 13.32 -2.33
C ASP A 105 -16.71 12.78 -2.32
N ARG A 106 -17.34 12.73 -3.50
CA ARG A 106 -18.77 12.40 -3.67
C ARG A 106 -18.95 11.18 -4.54
#